data_AF-A0A258CPA0-F1
#
_entry.id   AF-A0A258CPA0-F1
#
_cell.length_a   1.000
_cell.length_b   1.000
_cell.length_c   1.000
_cell.angle_alpha   90.00
_cell.angle_beta   90.00
_cell.angle_gamma   90.00
#
_symmetry.space_group_name_H-M   'P 1'
#
loop_
_entity.id
_entity.type
_entity.pdbx_description
1 polymer ?
#
loop_
_entity_poly.entity_id
_entity_poly.type
_entity_poly.pdbx_seq_one_letter_code
_entity_poly.pdbx_strand_id
1 'polypeptide(L)'
;MSAPTAPVRVFIPVDAAALSVGAEAVAQAVSREAAARGITIDLVRNGSRGMLWLEPLVEVETPQGRIAYGPVAARDVAGLVDAGLVQGGEHPLRLGLVDDLDWMKRQQRLTFARTGVIDPLSLSDYRAHDGLAGLKAALALTGAEIVEIVRASGLRGRGGAGFPTGIKWKTVHDARADQKYIVCNADEGDSGTFADRMLFEGDPFLTIEGMVIAAIAVGATRGYIYLRSEYPHAYRTMQRAILKAEQAGILGDSVLG
;
A
#
# COMPACT_ATOMS: atom_id res chain seq x y z
N MET A 1 -6.85 -38.94 -10.81
CA MET A 1 -7.39 -37.63 -10.35
C MET A 1 -6.31 -36.60 -10.60
N SER A 2 -6.56 -35.62 -11.48
CA SER A 2 -5.64 -34.49 -11.68
C SER A 2 -5.40 -33.80 -10.34
N ALA A 3 -4.16 -33.44 -10.03
CA ALA A 3 -3.87 -32.58 -8.88
C ALA A 3 -4.72 -31.29 -8.98
N PRO A 4 -5.24 -30.75 -7.86
CA PRO A 4 -5.89 -29.46 -7.89
C PRO A 4 -4.88 -28.42 -8.40
N THR A 5 -5.20 -27.77 -9.51
CA THR A 5 -4.43 -26.63 -10.02
C THR A 5 -4.40 -25.54 -8.95
N ALA A 6 -3.20 -25.01 -8.66
CA ALA A 6 -3.04 -23.92 -7.71
C ALA A 6 -3.98 -22.75 -8.08
N PRO A 7 -4.57 -22.05 -7.08
CA PRO A 7 -5.44 -20.93 -7.34
C PRO A 7 -4.69 -19.84 -8.12
N VAL A 8 -5.32 -19.29 -9.16
CA VAL A 8 -4.76 -18.16 -9.91
C VAL A 8 -5.07 -16.88 -9.16
N ARG A 9 -4.05 -16.05 -8.91
CA ARG A 9 -4.23 -14.76 -8.23
C ARG A 9 -4.84 -13.74 -9.19
N VAL A 10 -5.95 -13.14 -8.79
CA VAL A 10 -6.62 -12.05 -9.49
C VAL A 10 -6.65 -10.84 -8.56
N PHE A 11 -6.20 -9.69 -9.03
CA PHE A 11 -6.06 -8.48 -8.24
C PHE A 11 -7.12 -7.47 -8.67
N ILE A 12 -7.92 -7.00 -7.71
CA ILE A 12 -8.97 -6.01 -7.95
C ILE A 12 -8.89 -4.94 -6.85
N PRO A 13 -8.56 -3.68 -7.21
CA PRO A 13 -8.27 -2.67 -6.22
C PRO A 13 -9.39 -2.39 -5.21
N VAL A 14 -9.00 -2.00 -4.01
CA VAL A 14 -9.90 -1.58 -2.90
C VAL A 14 -9.64 -0.14 -2.46
N ASP A 15 -8.81 0.60 -3.18
CA ASP A 15 -8.64 2.05 -3.04
C ASP A 15 -9.97 2.78 -3.30
N ALA A 16 -10.23 3.87 -2.57
CA ALA A 16 -11.45 4.66 -2.71
C ALA A 16 -11.69 5.14 -4.15
N ALA A 17 -10.63 5.48 -4.90
CA ALA A 17 -10.75 5.87 -6.29
C ALA A 17 -11.31 4.71 -7.14
N ALA A 18 -10.81 3.49 -6.96
CA ALA A 18 -11.29 2.32 -7.67
C ALA A 18 -12.71 1.90 -7.22
N LEU A 19 -12.99 1.96 -5.92
CA LEU A 19 -14.32 1.67 -5.38
C LEU A 19 -15.37 2.64 -5.92
N SER A 20 -15.03 3.93 -6.06
CA SER A 20 -15.95 4.96 -6.58
C SER A 20 -16.37 4.74 -8.04
N VAL A 21 -15.58 3.98 -8.80
CA VAL A 21 -15.87 3.62 -10.20
C VAL A 21 -16.29 2.15 -10.37
N GLY A 22 -16.64 1.47 -9.26
CA GLY A 22 -17.32 0.17 -9.31
C GLY A 22 -16.44 -1.06 -9.07
N ALA A 23 -15.22 -0.92 -8.54
CA ALA A 23 -14.32 -2.06 -8.29
C ALA A 23 -14.94 -3.16 -7.40
N GLU A 24 -15.84 -2.80 -6.46
CA GLU A 24 -16.55 -3.79 -5.65
C GLU A 24 -17.51 -4.66 -6.48
N ALA A 25 -18.23 -4.05 -7.42
CA ALA A 25 -19.12 -4.79 -8.32
C ALA A 25 -18.32 -5.71 -9.25
N VAL A 26 -17.13 -5.27 -9.69
CA VAL A 26 -16.20 -6.08 -10.49
C VAL A 26 -15.67 -7.26 -9.68
N ALA A 27 -15.23 -7.04 -8.44
CA ALA A 27 -14.75 -8.10 -7.54
C ALA A 27 -15.80 -9.20 -7.30
N GLN A 28 -17.04 -8.79 -7.06
CA GLN A 28 -18.15 -9.72 -6.88
C GLN A 28 -18.50 -10.45 -8.18
N ALA A 29 -18.48 -9.75 -9.33
CA ALA A 29 -18.71 -10.37 -10.62
C ALA A 29 -17.63 -11.41 -10.96
N VAL A 30 -16.35 -11.10 -10.75
CA VAL A 30 -15.24 -12.03 -11.01
C VAL A 30 -15.38 -13.29 -10.15
N SER A 31 -15.69 -13.12 -8.86
CA SER A 31 -15.91 -14.25 -7.95
C SER A 31 -17.07 -15.14 -8.40
N ARG A 32 -18.19 -14.55 -8.83
CA ARG A 32 -19.36 -15.29 -9.34
C ARG A 32 -19.07 -16.01 -10.64
N GLU A 33 -18.47 -15.34 -11.62
CA GLU A 33 -18.19 -15.91 -12.95
C GLU A 33 -17.14 -17.04 -12.87
N ALA A 34 -16.13 -16.89 -11.98
CA ALA A 34 -15.16 -17.93 -11.69
C ALA A 34 -15.82 -19.16 -11.06
N ALA A 35 -16.64 -18.97 -10.02
CA ALA A 35 -17.37 -20.06 -9.37
C ALA A 35 -18.31 -20.79 -10.34
N ALA A 36 -19.04 -20.05 -11.18
CA ALA A 36 -19.95 -20.62 -12.18
C ALA A 36 -19.24 -21.50 -13.22
N ARG A 37 -17.96 -21.24 -13.51
CA ARG A 37 -17.13 -22.01 -14.45
C ARG A 37 -16.20 -23.01 -13.75
N GLY A 38 -16.30 -23.17 -12.43
CA GLY A 38 -15.43 -24.06 -11.67
C GLY A 38 -13.95 -23.63 -11.63
N ILE A 39 -13.68 -22.34 -11.84
CA ILE A 39 -12.33 -21.78 -11.82
C ILE A 39 -11.99 -21.39 -10.38
N THR A 40 -10.88 -21.90 -9.86
CA THR A 40 -10.38 -21.55 -8.53
C THR A 40 -9.47 -20.33 -8.63
N ILE A 41 -9.83 -19.24 -7.95
CA ILE A 41 -9.05 -18.00 -7.89
C ILE A 41 -8.70 -17.64 -6.45
N ASP A 42 -7.56 -16.96 -6.27
CA ASP A 42 -7.24 -16.18 -5.09
C ASP A 42 -7.49 -14.71 -5.40
N LEU A 43 -8.59 -14.17 -4.88
CA LEU A 43 -8.96 -12.78 -5.12
C LEU A 43 -8.24 -11.85 -4.13
N VAL A 44 -7.22 -11.16 -4.63
CA VAL A 44 -6.44 -10.18 -3.88
C VAL A 44 -7.06 -8.80 -4.03
N ARG A 45 -7.42 -8.18 -2.90
CA ARG A 45 -7.93 -6.80 -2.87
C ARG A 45 -6.77 -5.82 -2.63
N ASN A 46 -6.01 -5.55 -3.69
CA ASN A 46 -4.82 -4.71 -3.66
C ASN A 46 -5.14 -3.21 -3.54
N GLY A 47 -4.13 -2.38 -3.28
CA GLY A 47 -4.23 -0.93 -3.49
C GLY A 47 -4.39 -0.55 -4.97
N SER A 48 -4.52 0.74 -5.28
CA SER A 48 -4.44 1.21 -6.69
C SER A 48 -2.99 1.35 -7.16
N ARG A 49 -2.73 1.05 -8.43
CA ARG A 49 -1.45 1.36 -9.10
C ARG A 49 -1.24 2.87 -9.31
N GLY A 50 -2.31 3.67 -9.24
CA GLY A 50 -2.31 5.13 -9.45
C GLY A 50 -2.67 5.59 -10.87
N MET A 51 -2.92 4.66 -11.80
CA MET A 51 -3.43 4.95 -13.14
C MET A 51 -4.95 5.09 -13.10
N LEU A 52 -5.46 6.15 -12.47
CA LEU A 52 -6.88 6.26 -12.11
C LEU A 52 -7.85 6.23 -13.32
N TRP A 53 -7.38 6.57 -14.53
CA TRP A 53 -8.18 6.48 -15.76
C TRP A 53 -8.41 5.03 -16.23
N LEU A 54 -7.68 4.06 -15.67
CA LEU A 54 -7.84 2.63 -15.94
C LEU A 54 -8.56 1.90 -14.81
N GLU A 55 -8.96 2.59 -13.74
CA GLU A 55 -9.69 1.96 -12.64
C GLU A 55 -11.16 1.67 -13.05
N PRO A 56 -11.74 0.52 -12.67
CA PRO A 56 -11.14 -0.62 -11.99
C PRO A 56 -10.12 -1.36 -12.86
N LEU A 57 -8.86 -1.41 -12.40
CA LEU A 57 -7.76 -2.09 -13.08
C LEU A 57 -7.65 -3.51 -12.56
N VAL A 58 -8.19 -4.47 -13.31
CA VAL A 58 -8.08 -5.89 -12.95
C VAL A 58 -6.73 -6.39 -13.41
N GLU A 59 -5.99 -7.07 -12.53
CA GLU A 59 -4.75 -7.75 -12.91
C GLU A 59 -4.86 -9.25 -12.64
N VAL A 60 -4.17 -10.06 -13.44
CA VAL A 60 -4.06 -11.52 -13.24
C VAL A 60 -2.60 -11.91 -13.21
N GLU A 61 -2.23 -12.76 -12.26
CA GLU A 61 -0.88 -13.34 -12.22
C GLU A 61 -0.71 -14.41 -13.30
N THR A 62 0.32 -14.25 -14.13
CA THR A 62 0.74 -15.23 -15.12
C THR A 62 2.24 -15.53 -14.98
N PRO A 63 2.77 -16.58 -15.64
CA PRO A 63 4.21 -16.85 -15.62
C PRO A 63 5.09 -15.72 -16.16
N GLN A 64 4.52 -14.79 -16.94
CA GLN A 64 5.24 -13.63 -17.49
C GLN A 64 5.20 -12.41 -16.56
N GLY A 65 4.38 -12.43 -15.51
CA GLY A 65 4.10 -11.30 -14.63
C GLY A 65 2.61 -10.99 -14.56
N ARG A 66 2.25 -9.82 -14.02
CA ARG A 66 0.84 -9.41 -13.92
C ARG A 66 0.34 -8.78 -15.21
N ILE A 67 -0.67 -9.40 -15.83
CA ILE A 67 -1.36 -8.87 -16.99
C ILE A 67 -2.53 -8.01 -16.53
N ALA A 68 -2.64 -6.79 -17.06
CA ALA A 68 -3.68 -5.82 -16.70
C ALA A 68 -4.82 -5.75 -17.72
N TYR A 69 -6.01 -5.47 -17.21
CA TYR A 69 -7.24 -5.18 -17.95
C TYR A 69 -7.90 -3.94 -17.36
N GLY A 70 -8.25 -2.96 -18.17
CA GLY A 70 -8.91 -1.77 -17.65
C GLY A 70 -9.32 -0.74 -18.70
N PRO A 71 -10.27 0.17 -18.35
CA PRO A 71 -11.11 0.11 -17.16
C PRO A 71 -12.20 -0.97 -17.28
N VAL A 72 -12.34 -1.82 -16.26
CA VAL A 72 -13.31 -2.94 -16.28
C VAL A 72 -14.60 -2.54 -15.58
N ALA A 73 -15.75 -2.70 -16.25
CA ALA A 73 -17.05 -2.66 -15.59
C ALA A 73 -17.55 -4.07 -15.28
N ALA A 74 -18.47 -4.20 -14.32
CA ALA A 74 -19.02 -5.50 -13.92
C ALA A 74 -19.66 -6.28 -15.09
N ARG A 75 -20.22 -5.57 -16.09
CA ARG A 75 -20.80 -6.15 -17.31
C ARG A 75 -19.77 -6.80 -18.25
N ASP A 76 -18.51 -6.39 -18.17
CA ASP A 76 -17.44 -6.88 -19.05
C ASP A 76 -16.85 -8.20 -18.53
N VAL A 77 -17.11 -8.53 -17.25
CA VAL A 77 -16.46 -9.65 -16.56
C VAL A 77 -16.77 -11.01 -17.17
N ALA A 78 -18.03 -11.27 -17.57
CA ALA A 78 -18.37 -12.54 -18.21
C ALA A 78 -17.55 -12.75 -19.50
N GLY A 79 -17.45 -11.71 -20.34
CA GLY A 79 -16.66 -11.73 -21.56
C GLY A 79 -15.15 -11.86 -21.30
N LEU A 80 -14.62 -11.22 -20.25
CA LEU A 80 -13.23 -11.39 -19.83
C LEU A 80 -12.93 -12.85 -19.43
N VAL A 81 -13.82 -13.47 -18.64
CA VAL A 81 -13.64 -14.85 -18.20
C VAL A 81 -13.74 -15.82 -19.39
N ASP A 82 -14.69 -15.59 -20.30
CA ASP A 82 -14.82 -16.37 -21.54
C ASP A 82 -13.60 -16.23 -22.46
N ALA A 83 -12.96 -15.06 -22.45
CA ALA A 83 -11.72 -14.78 -23.17
C ALA A 83 -10.45 -15.33 -22.48
N GLY A 84 -10.58 -16.05 -21.37
CA GLY A 84 -9.46 -16.64 -20.65
C GLY A 84 -8.73 -15.65 -19.73
N LEU A 85 -9.48 -14.84 -18.98
CA LEU A 85 -8.94 -13.90 -17.97
C LEU A 85 -7.85 -14.55 -17.10
N VAL A 86 -8.10 -15.74 -16.56
CA VAL A 86 -7.16 -16.41 -15.62
C VAL A 86 -5.91 -16.96 -16.30
N GLN A 87 -5.80 -16.86 -17.62
CA GLN A 87 -4.61 -17.19 -18.40
C GLN A 87 -3.93 -15.94 -19.00
N GLY A 88 -4.46 -14.73 -18.74
CA GLY A 88 -3.98 -13.51 -19.39
C GLY A 88 -4.41 -13.39 -20.85
N GLY A 89 -5.53 -14.02 -21.22
CA GLY A 89 -6.06 -14.08 -22.60
C GLY A 89 -6.40 -12.71 -23.21
N GLU A 90 -6.47 -12.68 -24.53
CA GLU A 90 -6.72 -11.47 -25.32
C GLU A 90 -8.15 -10.96 -25.15
N HIS A 91 -8.31 -9.66 -24.94
CA HIS A 91 -9.59 -8.99 -24.76
C HIS A 91 -9.44 -7.51 -25.16
N PRO A 92 -10.48 -6.80 -25.65
CA PRO A 92 -10.38 -5.38 -25.97
C PRO A 92 -9.89 -4.48 -24.82
N LEU A 93 -10.06 -4.92 -23.58
CA LEU A 93 -9.57 -4.22 -22.37
C LEU A 93 -8.16 -4.61 -21.94
N ARG A 94 -7.50 -5.57 -22.61
CA ARG A 94 -6.17 -6.06 -22.25
C ARG A 94 -5.13 -4.98 -22.50
N LEU A 95 -4.29 -4.74 -21.51
CA LEU A 95 -3.22 -3.73 -21.54
C LEU A 95 -1.83 -4.35 -21.62
N GLY A 96 -1.71 -5.66 -21.39
CA GLY A 96 -0.42 -6.37 -21.34
C GLY A 96 0.17 -6.37 -19.93
N LEU A 97 1.51 -6.50 -19.82
CA LEU A 97 2.20 -6.50 -18.54
C LEU A 97 2.07 -5.12 -17.89
N VAL A 98 1.49 -5.09 -16.69
CA VAL A 98 1.17 -3.84 -15.97
C VAL A 98 2.42 -2.97 -15.72
N ASP A 99 3.55 -3.59 -15.44
CA ASP A 99 4.81 -2.91 -15.14
C ASP A 99 5.52 -2.40 -16.42
N ASP A 100 5.13 -2.92 -17.60
CA ASP A 100 5.61 -2.44 -18.90
C ASP A 100 4.78 -1.30 -19.49
N LEU A 101 3.64 -0.97 -18.89
CA LEU A 101 2.86 0.20 -19.29
C LEU A 101 3.74 1.46 -19.18
N ASP A 102 3.77 2.26 -20.25
CA ASP A 102 4.66 3.42 -20.38
C ASP A 102 4.61 4.36 -19.16
N TRP A 103 3.41 4.58 -18.61
CA TRP A 103 3.23 5.42 -17.43
C TRP A 103 3.83 4.82 -16.15
N MET A 104 3.76 3.49 -15.99
CA MET A 104 4.32 2.79 -14.84
C MET A 104 5.85 2.72 -14.92
N LYS A 105 6.36 2.28 -16.07
CA LYS A 105 7.79 2.02 -16.32
C LYS A 105 8.68 3.26 -16.17
N ARG A 106 8.13 4.46 -16.42
CA ARG A 106 8.87 5.73 -16.37
C ARG A 106 8.98 6.34 -14.97
N GLN A 107 8.48 5.67 -13.93
CA GLN A 107 8.49 6.20 -12.55
C GLN A 107 9.68 5.72 -11.73
N GLN A 108 10.03 6.53 -10.73
CA GLN A 108 10.92 6.16 -9.64
C GLN A 108 10.08 5.99 -8.36
N ARG A 109 9.45 4.82 -8.20
CA ARG A 109 8.53 4.54 -7.09
C ARG A 109 9.28 4.12 -5.82
N LEU A 110 10.02 5.05 -5.21
CA LEU A 110 10.75 4.76 -3.96
C LEU A 110 9.77 4.55 -2.79
N THR A 111 8.89 5.53 -2.54
CA THR A 111 7.88 5.45 -1.47
C THR A 111 6.69 4.58 -1.87
N PHE A 112 6.27 4.65 -3.14
CA PHE A 112 5.11 3.96 -3.68
C PHE A 112 5.44 2.57 -4.26
N ALA A 113 6.56 1.97 -3.86
CA ALA A 113 7.07 0.71 -4.43
C ALA A 113 6.05 -0.43 -4.37
N ARG A 114 5.30 -0.52 -3.27
CA ARG A 114 4.30 -1.58 -3.02
C ARG A 114 2.86 -1.17 -3.32
N THR A 115 2.57 0.13 -3.41
CA THR A 115 1.20 0.62 -3.62
C THR A 115 0.64 0.08 -4.94
N GLY A 116 -0.41 -0.73 -4.85
CA GLY A 116 -1.03 -1.43 -5.97
C GLY A 116 -0.47 -2.81 -6.28
N VAL A 117 0.64 -3.21 -5.66
CA VAL A 117 1.25 -4.53 -5.80
C VAL A 117 0.69 -5.50 -4.75
N ILE A 118 0.61 -5.06 -3.50
CA ILE A 118 0.27 -5.91 -2.34
C ILE A 118 -1.21 -5.83 -1.94
N ASP A 119 -1.68 -6.82 -1.18
CA ASP A 119 -2.81 -6.60 -0.27
C ASP A 119 -2.37 -5.64 0.86
N PRO A 120 -3.02 -4.46 1.01
CA PRO A 120 -2.61 -3.45 1.99
C PRO A 120 -2.65 -3.93 3.45
N LEU A 121 -3.44 -4.96 3.77
CA LEU A 121 -3.61 -5.51 5.11
C LEU A 121 -2.90 -6.87 5.31
N SER A 122 -2.08 -7.29 4.34
CA SER A 122 -1.23 -8.48 4.40
C SER A 122 0.18 -8.14 4.88
N LEU A 123 0.49 -8.51 6.12
CA LEU A 123 1.86 -8.39 6.65
C LEU A 123 2.85 -9.32 5.94
N SER A 124 2.39 -10.46 5.41
CA SER A 124 3.22 -11.33 4.59
C SER A 124 3.61 -10.67 3.28
N ASP A 125 2.67 -10.04 2.59
CA ASP A 125 2.96 -9.31 1.35
C ASP A 125 3.91 -8.14 1.64
N TYR A 126 3.65 -7.39 2.71
CA TYR A 126 4.50 -6.29 3.13
C TYR A 126 5.96 -6.75 3.34
N ARG A 127 6.17 -7.82 4.12
CA ARG A 127 7.50 -8.39 4.40
C ARG A 127 8.16 -8.99 3.15
N ALA A 128 7.39 -9.60 2.25
CA ALA A 128 7.90 -10.15 1.00
C ALA A 128 8.43 -9.07 0.04
N HIS A 129 8.03 -7.81 0.25
CA HIS A 129 8.44 -6.65 -0.54
C HIS A 129 9.22 -5.64 0.30
N ASP A 130 10.20 -6.14 1.07
CA ASP A 130 11.15 -5.40 1.91
C ASP A 130 10.57 -4.66 3.11
N GLY A 131 9.30 -4.88 3.44
CA GLY A 131 8.68 -4.34 4.64
C GLY A 131 9.39 -4.81 5.92
N LEU A 132 9.53 -3.90 6.89
CA LEU A 132 10.25 -4.03 8.15
C LEU A 132 11.78 -4.10 8.03
N ALA A 133 12.36 -4.06 6.82
CA ALA A 133 13.82 -4.05 6.68
C ALA A 133 14.43 -2.79 7.31
N GLY A 134 13.80 -1.63 7.11
CA GLY A 134 14.24 -0.36 7.68
C GLY A 134 14.12 -0.35 9.20
N LEU A 135 13.00 -0.85 9.74
CA LEU A 135 12.78 -0.95 11.18
C LEU A 135 13.79 -1.89 11.86
N LYS A 136 14.02 -3.06 11.27
CA LYS A 136 15.02 -4.02 11.79
C LYS A 136 16.42 -3.40 11.83
N ALA A 137 16.80 -2.64 10.80
CA ALA A 137 18.06 -1.92 10.81
C ALA A 137 18.09 -0.81 11.88
N ALA A 138 17.00 -0.04 12.02
CA ALA A 138 16.90 1.02 13.01
C ALA A 138 16.99 0.52 14.46
N LEU A 139 16.48 -0.67 14.76
CA LEU A 139 16.58 -1.29 16.09
C LEU A 139 18.03 -1.61 16.52
N ALA A 140 18.96 -1.72 15.57
CA ALA A 140 20.38 -1.94 15.85
C ALA A 140 21.17 -0.63 16.01
N LEU A 141 20.51 0.53 15.91
CA LEU A 141 21.12 1.85 15.93
C LEU A 141 20.65 2.66 17.14
N THR A 142 21.48 3.61 17.54
CA THR A 142 21.08 4.65 18.48
C THR A 142 20.18 5.68 17.79
N GLY A 143 19.37 6.40 18.57
CA GLY A 143 18.51 7.44 18.03
C GLY A 143 19.29 8.53 17.27
N ALA A 144 20.48 8.88 17.75
CA ALA A 144 21.36 9.85 17.10
C ALA A 144 21.88 9.37 15.72
N GLU A 145 22.22 8.09 15.58
CA GLU A 145 22.62 7.50 14.30
C GLU A 145 21.47 7.50 13.30
N ILE A 146 20.24 7.17 13.74
CA ILE A 146 19.06 7.23 12.87
C ILE A 146 18.81 8.67 12.39
N VAL A 147 18.88 9.64 13.30
CA VAL A 147 18.75 11.08 12.95
C VAL A 147 19.77 11.48 11.89
N GLU A 148 21.03 11.04 12.05
CA GLU A 148 22.10 11.36 11.10
C GLU A 148 21.87 10.70 9.73
N ILE A 149 21.41 9.45 9.68
CA ILE A 149 21.03 8.78 8.43
C ILE A 149 19.94 9.56 7.70
N VAL A 150 18.88 9.98 8.41
CA VAL A 150 17.81 10.79 7.80
C VAL A 150 18.33 12.15 7.36
N ARG A 151 19.23 12.78 8.12
CA ARG A 151 19.86 14.05 7.71
C ARG A 151 20.70 13.88 6.44
N ALA A 152 21.55 12.85 6.40
CA ALA A 152 22.42 12.55 5.27
C ALA A 152 21.65 12.18 4.00
N SER A 153 20.46 11.58 4.13
CA SER A 153 19.58 11.28 2.98
C SER A 153 19.11 12.53 2.21
N GLY A 154 19.17 13.72 2.83
CA GLY A 154 18.65 14.96 2.27
C GLY A 154 17.12 15.05 2.26
N LEU A 155 16.41 14.19 3.02
CA LEU A 155 14.95 14.21 3.09
C LEU A 155 14.44 15.57 3.59
N ARG A 156 13.47 16.12 2.85
CA ARG A 156 12.75 17.35 3.18
C ARG A 156 11.28 17.05 3.43
N GLY A 157 10.62 17.88 4.24
CA GLY A 157 9.19 17.77 4.52
C GLY A 157 8.36 17.82 3.24
N ARG A 158 7.50 16.82 3.06
CA ARG A 158 6.70 16.64 1.83
C ARG A 158 5.33 17.35 1.87
N GLY A 159 4.91 17.88 3.01
CA GLY A 159 3.71 18.73 3.13
C GLY A 159 3.90 20.18 2.66
N GLY A 160 4.72 20.43 1.64
CA GLY A 160 4.91 21.75 1.02
C GLY A 160 6.08 22.59 1.56
N ALA A 161 6.21 22.78 2.88
CA ALA A 161 7.21 23.70 3.46
C ALA A 161 8.68 23.31 3.21
N GLY A 162 8.96 22.04 2.91
CA GLY A 162 10.29 21.59 2.50
C GLY A 162 11.39 21.75 3.56
N PHE A 163 11.05 21.81 4.84
CA PHE A 163 12.05 21.89 5.92
C PHE A 163 12.84 20.56 6.02
N PRO A 164 14.17 20.57 6.23
CA PRO A 164 14.96 19.35 6.33
C PRO A 164 14.51 18.45 7.49
N THR A 165 14.09 17.22 7.18
CA THR A 165 13.49 16.30 8.17
C THR A 165 14.48 15.91 9.25
N GLY A 166 15.74 15.61 8.90
CA GLY A 166 16.78 15.26 9.86
C GLY A 166 17.11 16.38 10.86
N ILE A 167 17.05 17.66 10.43
CA ILE A 167 17.25 18.80 11.33
C ILE A 167 16.08 18.89 12.32
N LYS A 168 14.84 18.72 11.85
CA LYS A 168 13.65 18.70 12.72
C LYS A 168 13.77 17.60 13.77
N TRP A 169 14.15 16.39 13.36
CA TRP A 169 14.30 15.27 14.28
C TRP A 169 15.44 15.48 15.27
N LYS A 170 16.57 16.05 14.84
CA LYS A 170 17.67 16.42 15.74
C LYS A 170 17.21 17.34 16.86
N THR A 171 16.44 18.39 16.54
CA THR A 171 15.90 19.30 17.57
C THR A 171 15.04 18.57 18.59
N VAL A 172 14.21 17.62 18.14
CA VAL A 172 13.35 16.82 19.05
C VAL A 172 14.17 15.81 19.85
N HIS A 173 15.18 15.18 19.24
CA HIS A 173 16.08 14.25 19.91
C HIS A 173 16.84 14.95 21.05
N ASP A 174 17.43 16.11 20.78
CA ASP A 174 18.24 16.86 21.75
C ASP A 174 17.41 17.49 22.89
N ALA A 175 16.10 17.68 22.68
CA ALA A 175 15.20 18.21 23.71
C ALA A 175 15.06 17.24 24.89
N ARG A 176 15.16 17.75 26.12
CA ARG A 176 14.94 16.98 27.35
C ARG A 176 13.47 17.04 27.75
N ALA A 177 12.80 15.90 27.78
CA ALA A 177 11.42 15.74 28.23
C ALA A 177 11.17 14.29 28.64
N ASP A 178 10.32 14.06 29.63
CA ASP A 178 9.93 12.72 30.08
C ASP A 178 9.07 11.99 29.03
N GLN A 179 8.30 12.76 28.24
CA GLN A 179 7.44 12.24 27.18
C GLN A 179 7.63 13.04 25.89
N LYS A 180 7.85 12.31 24.80
CA LYS A 180 7.89 12.86 23.44
C LYS A 180 6.84 12.17 22.55
N TYR A 181 6.48 12.83 21.45
CA TYR A 181 5.42 12.36 20.56
C TYR A 181 5.87 12.38 19.10
N ILE A 182 5.33 11.44 18.32
CA ILE A 182 5.32 11.51 16.86
C ILE A 182 3.91 11.87 16.40
N VAL A 183 3.79 12.87 15.53
CA VAL A 183 2.51 13.27 14.94
C VAL A 183 2.63 13.21 13.43
N CYS A 184 1.81 12.37 12.80
CA CYS A 184 1.61 12.34 11.36
C CYS A 184 0.44 13.26 11.02
N ASN A 185 0.72 14.29 10.23
CA ASN A 185 -0.32 15.12 9.63
C ASN A 185 -0.80 14.41 8.36
N ALA A 186 -2.03 13.90 8.38
CA ALA A 186 -2.71 13.26 7.28
C ALA A 186 -4.03 13.98 6.96
N ASP A 187 -4.03 15.30 7.10
CA ASP A 187 -5.20 16.14 6.80
C ASP A 187 -5.41 16.33 5.29
N GLU A 188 -4.35 16.21 4.47
CA GLU A 188 -4.31 16.31 2.99
C GLU A 188 -5.49 17.11 2.41
N GLY A 189 -5.61 18.37 2.85
CA GLY A 189 -6.79 19.21 2.59
C GLY A 189 -6.81 19.86 1.21
N ASP A 190 -5.66 19.90 0.54
CA ASP A 190 -5.49 20.57 -0.75
C ASP A 190 -6.18 19.81 -1.89
N SER A 191 -6.99 20.53 -2.68
CA SER A 191 -7.61 19.95 -3.87
C SER A 191 -6.56 19.44 -4.85
N GLY A 192 -6.78 18.25 -5.42
CA GLY A 192 -5.85 17.63 -6.37
C GLY A 192 -4.73 16.80 -5.72
N THR A 193 -4.70 16.73 -4.39
CA THR A 193 -3.80 15.83 -3.64
C THR A 193 -4.53 14.58 -3.19
N PHE A 194 -3.84 13.44 -3.25
CA PHE A 194 -4.36 12.12 -2.86
C PHE A 194 -3.23 11.11 -2.55
N ALA A 195 -1.99 11.60 -2.43
CA ALA A 195 -0.82 10.74 -2.24
C ALA A 195 -0.83 10.13 -0.83
N ASP A 196 -1.19 10.93 0.19
CA ASP A 196 -1.30 10.46 1.56
C ASP A 196 -2.44 9.43 1.66
N ARG A 197 -3.60 9.75 1.06
CA ARG A 197 -4.73 8.83 0.96
C ARG A 197 -4.32 7.48 0.36
N MET A 198 -3.65 7.50 -0.78
CA MET A 198 -3.22 6.29 -1.49
C MET A 198 -2.22 5.47 -0.66
N LEU A 199 -1.31 6.10 0.07
CA LEU A 199 -0.40 5.37 0.97
C LEU A 199 -1.15 4.73 2.12
N PHE A 200 -2.10 5.44 2.74
CA PHE A 200 -2.85 4.93 3.89
C PHE A 200 -3.81 3.81 3.50
N GLU A 201 -4.34 3.85 2.28
CA GLU A 201 -5.23 2.81 1.76
C GLU A 201 -4.46 1.64 1.14
N GLY A 202 -3.30 1.90 0.54
CA GLY A 202 -2.58 0.94 -0.30
C GLY A 202 -1.28 0.35 0.27
N ASP A 203 -0.63 1.01 1.24
CA ASP A 203 0.58 0.52 1.94
C ASP A 203 0.65 1.07 3.39
N PRO A 204 -0.38 0.82 4.23
CA PRO A 204 -0.50 1.43 5.56
C PRO A 204 0.65 1.08 6.51
N PHE A 205 1.25 -0.12 6.35
CA PHE A 205 2.36 -0.56 7.18
C PHE A 205 3.63 0.26 6.95
N LEU A 206 3.82 0.85 5.75
CA LEU A 206 4.93 1.78 5.50
C LEU A 206 4.85 3.02 6.37
N THR A 207 3.66 3.61 6.51
CA THR A 207 3.46 4.77 7.39
C THR A 207 3.72 4.39 8.85
N ILE A 208 3.24 3.22 9.28
CA ILE A 208 3.46 2.71 10.63
C ILE A 208 4.96 2.51 10.89
N GLU A 209 5.65 1.79 10.00
CA GLU A 209 7.10 1.56 10.09
C GLU A 209 7.87 2.88 10.17
N GLY A 210 7.56 3.85 9.30
CA GLY A 210 8.20 5.16 9.30
C GLY A 210 7.98 5.93 10.62
N MET A 211 6.77 5.86 11.19
CA MET A 211 6.47 6.48 12.48
C MET A 211 7.20 5.80 13.64
N VAL A 212 7.35 4.47 13.63
CA VAL A 212 8.11 3.73 14.65
C VAL A 212 9.59 4.08 14.57
N ILE A 213 10.18 4.10 13.36
CA ILE A 213 11.57 4.53 13.16
C ILE A 213 11.78 5.95 13.68
N ALA A 214 10.84 6.87 13.38
CA ALA A 214 10.89 8.23 13.90
C ALA A 214 10.81 8.27 15.43
N ALA A 215 9.98 7.44 16.03
CA ALA A 215 9.80 7.35 17.47
C ALA A 215 11.09 6.87 18.17
N ILE A 216 11.73 5.82 17.64
CA ILE A 216 13.03 5.32 18.09
C ILE A 216 14.09 6.43 17.96
N ALA A 217 14.12 7.11 16.82
CA ALA A 217 15.11 8.15 16.54
C ALA A 217 15.10 9.29 17.59
N VAL A 218 13.92 9.74 18.01
CA VAL A 218 13.78 10.90 18.89
C VAL A 218 13.50 10.57 20.35
N GLY A 219 13.28 9.29 20.67
CA GLY A 219 12.89 8.83 22.01
C GLY A 219 11.43 9.13 22.36
N ALA A 220 10.52 9.01 21.38
CA ALA A 220 9.08 9.11 21.61
C ALA A 220 8.47 7.72 21.84
N THR A 221 7.46 7.64 22.70
CA THR A 221 6.74 6.39 23.01
C THR A 221 5.27 6.43 22.61
N ARG A 222 4.80 7.57 22.06
CA ARG A 222 3.40 7.74 21.65
C ARG A 222 3.29 8.45 20.31
N GLY A 223 2.43 7.89 19.44
CA GLY A 223 2.17 8.39 18.10
C GLY A 223 0.71 8.80 17.92
N TYR A 224 0.48 9.82 17.10
CA TYR A 224 -0.86 10.20 16.64
C TYR A 224 -0.85 10.35 15.11
N ILE A 225 -1.92 9.88 14.49
CA ILE A 225 -2.23 10.15 13.08
C ILE A 225 -3.46 11.04 13.07
N TYR A 226 -3.27 12.29 12.69
CA TYR A 226 -4.38 13.22 12.50
C TYR A 226 -4.87 13.07 11.06
N LEU A 227 -5.93 12.28 10.89
CA LEU A 227 -6.52 11.97 9.59
C LEU A 227 -7.81 12.76 9.40
N ARG A 228 -7.94 13.42 8.25
CA ARG A 228 -9.16 14.17 7.89
C ARG A 228 -10.41 13.28 7.87
N SER A 229 -11.56 13.87 8.16
CA SER A 229 -12.83 13.16 8.22
C SER A 229 -13.33 12.62 6.87
N GLU A 230 -12.90 13.24 5.77
CA GLU A 230 -13.31 12.94 4.41
C GLU A 230 -12.63 11.69 3.84
N TYR A 231 -11.67 11.10 4.57
CA TYR A 231 -11.00 9.85 4.20
C TYR A 231 -11.43 8.66 5.09
N PRO A 232 -12.72 8.26 5.07
CA PRO A 232 -13.20 7.16 5.90
C PRO A 232 -12.63 5.80 5.48
N HIS A 233 -12.14 5.67 4.24
CA HIS A 233 -11.52 4.44 3.73
C HIS A 233 -10.12 4.27 4.31
N ALA A 234 -9.27 5.29 4.18
CA ALA A 234 -7.99 5.38 4.88
C ALA A 234 -8.13 5.15 6.39
N TYR A 235 -9.14 5.73 7.04
CA TYR A 235 -9.39 5.53 8.48
C TYR A 235 -9.58 4.05 8.82
N ARG A 236 -10.49 3.36 8.13
CA ARG A 236 -10.76 1.93 8.36
C ARG A 236 -9.58 1.04 8.02
N THR A 237 -8.79 1.39 7.00
CA THR A 237 -7.59 0.64 6.63
C THR A 237 -6.49 0.82 7.68
N MET A 238 -6.19 2.05 8.07
CA MET A 238 -5.19 2.34 9.09
C MET A 238 -5.55 1.74 10.45
N GLN A 239 -6.82 1.79 10.89
CA GLN A 239 -7.23 1.13 12.12
C GLN A 239 -6.94 -0.38 12.10
N ARG A 240 -7.26 -1.05 10.99
CA ARG A 240 -6.99 -2.49 10.83
C ARG A 240 -5.49 -2.77 10.76
N ALA A 241 -4.73 -1.92 10.09
CA ALA A 241 -3.27 -2.05 10.00
C ALA A 241 -2.60 -1.85 11.37
N ILE A 242 -3.03 -0.87 12.17
CA ILE A 242 -2.52 -0.65 13.53
C ILE A 242 -2.77 -1.89 14.40
N LEU A 243 -4.01 -2.41 14.42
CA LEU A 243 -4.33 -3.63 15.18
C LEU A 243 -3.46 -4.82 14.75
N LYS A 244 -3.26 -5.01 13.44
CA LYS A 244 -2.38 -6.07 12.91
C LYS A 244 -0.91 -5.84 13.28
N ALA A 245 -0.45 -4.60 13.29
CA ALA A 245 0.91 -4.23 13.66
C ALA A 245 1.16 -4.48 15.16
N GLU A 246 0.20 -4.16 16.03
CA GLU A 246 0.24 -4.51 17.46
C GLU A 246 0.30 -6.03 17.67
N GLN A 247 -0.59 -6.78 17.01
CA GLN A 247 -0.61 -8.26 17.08
C GLN A 247 0.69 -8.91 16.59
N ALA A 248 1.38 -8.26 15.65
CA ALA A 248 2.64 -8.74 15.10
C ALA A 248 3.88 -8.22 15.86
N GLY A 249 3.69 -7.48 16.95
CA GLY A 249 4.76 -6.88 17.74
C GLY A 249 5.49 -5.72 17.05
N ILE A 250 4.99 -5.20 15.93
CA ILE A 250 5.57 -4.02 15.26
C ILE A 250 5.30 -2.75 16.08
N LEU A 251 4.19 -2.75 16.82
CA LEU A 251 3.79 -1.74 17.80
C LEU A 251 3.59 -2.41 19.16
N GLY A 252 3.73 -1.63 20.23
CA GLY A 252 3.56 -2.10 21.61
C GLY A 252 4.70 -1.66 22.51
N ASP A 253 4.76 -2.26 23.71
CA ASP A 253 5.75 -1.92 24.73
C ASP A 253 7.18 -2.36 24.36
N SER A 254 7.31 -3.41 23.54
CA SER A 254 8.58 -3.93 23.04
C SER A 254 8.49 -4.25 21.56
N VAL A 255 9.07 -3.38 20.73
CA VAL A 255 8.97 -3.45 19.27
C VAL A 255 9.82 -4.62 18.75
N LEU A 256 9.14 -5.60 18.16
CA LEU A 256 9.64 -6.85 17.56
C LEU A 256 10.27 -7.86 18.54
N GLY A 257 9.91 -7.78 19.82
CA GLY A 257 10.38 -8.70 20.88
C GLY A 257 11.48 -8.07 21.70
#